data_AF-A0A1V4RR52-F1
#
_entry.id   AF-A0A1V4RR52-F1
#
_cell.length_a   1.000
_cell.length_b   1.000
_cell.length_c   1.000
_cell.angle_alpha   90.00
_cell.angle_beta   90.00
_cell.angle_gamma   90.00
#
_symmetry.space_group_name_H-M   'P 1'
#
loop_
_entity.id
_entity.type
_entity.pdbx_description
1 polymer ?
#
loop_
_entity_poly.entity_id
_entity_poly.type
_entity_poly.pdbx_seq_one_letter_code
_entity_poly.pdbx_strand_id
1 'polypeptide(L)'
;MRPSLSFGADKCQERAMARKLGVLVSSDKHLDKVIRLCQAAKNKGDVEVTIFFTHLGTVLTQDPRFGELEGLAKMSLCNVGFESHNLKPPVVGIGEKDYATQARHGELIEECDRYVAF
;
A
#
# COMPACT_ATOMS: atom_id res chain seq x y z
N MET A 1 48.66 22.62 19.50
CA MET A 1 48.01 22.17 18.24
C MET A 1 46.94 21.16 18.60
N ARG A 2 45.66 21.51 18.49
CA ARG A 2 44.54 20.57 18.65
C ARG A 2 44.09 20.12 17.25
N PRO A 3 43.79 18.83 17.01
CA PRO A 3 43.27 18.40 15.73
C PRO A 3 41.81 18.86 15.59
N SER A 4 41.52 19.47 14.45
CA SER A 4 40.18 19.84 14.01
C SER A 4 39.38 18.57 13.69
N LEU A 5 38.43 18.22 14.54
CA LEU A 5 37.40 17.22 14.24
C LEU A 5 36.48 17.79 13.16
N SER A 6 36.50 17.16 11.99
CA SER A 6 35.56 17.39 10.89
C SER A 6 34.16 16.93 11.31
N PHE A 7 33.40 17.82 11.92
CA PHE A 7 31.95 17.65 12.06
C PHE A 7 31.28 17.97 10.72
N GLY A 8 30.56 17.01 10.13
CA GLY A 8 29.52 17.35 9.17
C GLY A 8 29.35 16.49 7.91
N ALA A 9 29.93 15.30 7.81
CA ALA A 9 29.71 14.43 6.64
C ALA A 9 28.68 13.29 6.86
N ASP A 10 28.23 13.05 8.10
CA ASP A 10 27.39 11.88 8.41
C ASP A 10 25.88 12.08 8.25
N LYS A 11 25.38 13.32 8.11
CA LYS A 11 23.93 13.57 7.96
C LYS A 11 23.38 13.27 6.57
N CYS A 12 24.22 12.89 5.59
CA CYS A 12 23.80 12.66 4.21
C CYS A 12 23.61 11.16 3.86
N GLN A 13 24.01 10.24 4.74
CA GLN A 13 23.99 8.79 4.46
C GLN A 13 22.95 7.98 5.26
N GLU A 14 22.09 8.62 6.05
CA GLU A 14 20.81 8.05 6.42
C GLU A 14 19.78 8.38 5.32
N ARG A 15 20.03 7.89 4.11
CA ARG A 15 18.95 7.65 3.15
C ARG A 15 18.11 6.52 3.75
N ALA A 16 17.30 6.87 4.74
CA ALA A 16 16.40 5.95 5.41
C ALA A 16 15.59 5.23 4.33
N MET A 17 15.54 3.90 4.40
CA MET A 17 14.68 3.11 3.52
C MET A 17 13.27 3.72 3.50
N ALA A 18 12.62 3.72 2.33
CA ALA A 18 11.25 4.20 2.22
C ALA A 18 10.40 3.51 3.29
N ARG A 19 9.74 4.32 4.14
CA ARG A 19 8.92 3.79 5.24
C ARG A 19 7.74 3.05 4.65
N LYS A 20 7.46 1.86 5.13
CA LYS A 20 6.45 0.98 4.56
C LYS A 20 5.14 1.11 5.34
N LEU A 21 4.09 1.58 4.68
CA LEU A 21 2.74 1.63 5.21
C LEU A 21 1.91 0.49 4.61
N GLY A 22 1.52 -0.46 5.46
CA GLY A 22 0.56 -1.48 5.11
C GLY A 22 -0.87 -0.98 5.31
N VAL A 23 -1.74 -1.24 4.33
CA VAL A 23 -3.15 -0.87 4.39
C VAL A 23 -4.00 -2.10 4.10
N LEU A 24 -4.86 -2.47 5.04
CA LEU A 24 -5.91 -3.45 4.81
C LEU A 24 -7.21 -2.75 4.50
N VAL A 25 -7.89 -3.18 3.44
CA VAL A 25 -9.21 -2.71 3.07
C VAL A 25 -10.16 -3.90 3.07
N SER A 26 -11.01 -3.96 4.09
CA SER A 26 -11.95 -5.07 4.33
C SER A 26 -13.42 -4.66 4.24
N SER A 27 -13.69 -3.35 4.22
CA SER A 27 -15.03 -2.78 4.01
C SER A 27 -15.21 -2.26 2.59
N ASP A 28 -16.47 -2.19 2.14
CA ASP A 28 -16.90 -1.56 0.88
C ASP A 28 -17.03 -0.02 0.98
N LYS A 29 -16.38 0.58 1.99
CA LYS A 29 -16.50 2.00 2.31
C LYS A 29 -15.13 2.68 2.25
N HIS A 30 -15.16 4.00 2.30
CA HIS A 30 -13.97 4.83 2.55
C HIS A 30 -12.90 4.81 1.46
N LEU A 31 -13.21 4.41 0.22
CA LEU A 31 -12.27 4.51 -0.90
C LEU A 31 -11.71 5.93 -1.06
N ASP A 32 -12.54 6.96 -0.83
CA ASP A 32 -12.11 8.36 -0.82
C ASP A 32 -10.98 8.64 0.19
N LYS A 33 -11.05 8.02 1.37
CA LYS A 33 -10.02 8.14 2.42
C LYS A 33 -8.78 7.34 2.07
N VAL A 34 -8.93 6.15 1.48
CA VAL A 34 -7.81 5.32 1.01
C VAL A 34 -7.01 6.07 -0.07
N ILE A 35 -7.70 6.67 -1.06
CA ILE A 35 -7.06 7.50 -2.10
C ILE A 35 -6.32 8.68 -1.47
N ARG A 36 -6.97 9.44 -0.58
CA ARG A 36 -6.35 10.59 0.11
C ARG A 36 -5.14 10.19 0.95
N LEU A 37 -5.19 9.03 1.61
CA LEU A 37 -4.06 8.48 2.36
C LEU A 37 -2.87 8.21 1.43
N CYS A 38 -3.09 7.56 0.29
CA CYS A 38 -2.04 7.25 -0.67
C CYS A 38 -1.45 8.53 -1.29
N GLN A 39 -2.30 9.51 -1.62
CA GLN A 39 -1.84 10.82 -2.10
C GLN A 39 -0.98 11.54 -1.05
N ALA A 40 -1.39 11.50 0.23
CA ALA A 40 -0.61 12.11 1.31
C ALA A 40 0.75 11.41 1.51
N ALA A 41 0.79 10.07 1.41
CA ALA A 41 2.03 9.30 1.45
C ALA A 41 2.97 9.67 0.29
N LYS A 42 2.44 9.74 -0.94
CA LYS A 42 3.19 10.19 -2.13
C LYS A 42 3.72 11.61 -1.97
N ASN A 43 2.91 12.54 -1.46
CA ASN A 43 3.32 13.93 -1.22
C ASN A 43 4.45 14.03 -0.17
N LYS A 44 4.51 13.08 0.77
CA LYS A 44 5.59 13.00 1.75
C LYS A 44 6.91 12.53 1.12
N GLY A 45 6.83 11.72 0.07
CA GLY A 45 7.97 11.31 -0.76
C GLY A 45 8.86 10.20 -0.19
N ASP A 46 8.67 9.81 1.07
CA ASP A 46 9.47 8.81 1.79
C ASP A 46 8.62 7.68 2.40
N VAL A 47 7.40 7.49 1.89
CA VAL A 47 6.46 6.44 2.34
C VAL A 47 6.00 5.63 1.13
N GLU A 48 6.24 4.32 1.19
CA GLU A 48 5.71 3.34 0.24
C GLU A 48 4.44 2.72 0.81
N VAL A 49 3.36 2.74 0.04
CA VAL A 49 2.07 2.17 0.46
C VAL A 49 1.85 0.83 -0.23
N THR A 50 1.52 -0.20 0.55
CA THR A 50 1.06 -1.50 0.05
C THR A 50 -0.34 -1.76 0.59
N ILE A 51 -1.30 -2.01 -0.31
CA ILE A 51 -2.71 -2.21 0.01
C ILE A 51 -3.09 -3.66 -0.26
N PHE A 52 -3.80 -4.28 0.68
CA PHE A 52 -4.46 -5.57 0.49
C PHE A 52 -5.98 -5.41 0.59
N PHE A 53 -6.69 -5.73 -0.49
CA PHE A 53 -8.15 -5.75 -0.53
C PHE A 53 -8.68 -7.14 -0.19
N THR A 54 -9.60 -7.24 0.76
CA THR A 54 -10.20 -8.52 1.15
C THR A 54 -11.69 -8.35 1.44
N HIS A 55 -12.42 -9.47 1.54
CA HIS A 55 -13.85 -9.46 1.89
C HIS A 55 -14.63 -8.45 1.01
N LEU A 56 -15.50 -7.62 1.61
CA LEU A 56 -16.26 -6.56 0.93
C LEU A 56 -15.37 -5.50 0.28
N GLY A 57 -14.14 -5.30 0.76
CA GLY A 57 -13.18 -4.39 0.15
C GLY A 57 -12.83 -4.74 -1.30
N THR A 58 -12.96 -6.00 -1.71
CA THR A 58 -12.77 -6.41 -3.11
C THR A 58 -13.82 -5.80 -4.05
N VAL A 59 -15.01 -5.45 -3.56
CA VAL A 59 -16.06 -4.80 -4.36
C VAL A 59 -15.68 -3.38 -4.76
N LEU A 60 -14.80 -2.72 -3.99
CA LEU A 60 -14.29 -1.37 -4.33
C LEU A 60 -13.51 -1.32 -5.65
N THR A 61 -13.03 -2.47 -6.14
CA THR A 61 -12.41 -2.58 -7.47
C THR A 61 -13.34 -2.16 -8.61
N GLN A 62 -14.65 -2.11 -8.36
CA GLN A 62 -15.67 -1.71 -9.33
C GLN A 62 -16.02 -0.21 -9.24
N ASP A 63 -15.48 0.52 -8.26
CA ASP A 63 -15.70 1.97 -8.16
C ASP A 63 -14.95 2.67 -9.31
N PRO A 64 -15.57 3.60 -10.05
CA PRO A 64 -14.90 4.34 -11.13
C PRO A 64 -13.61 5.07 -10.71
N ARG A 65 -13.47 5.39 -9.42
CA ARG A 65 -12.31 6.06 -8.84
C ARG A 65 -11.19 5.10 -8.45
N PHE A 66 -11.39 3.79 -8.51
CA PHE A 66 -10.39 2.81 -8.09
C PHE A 66 -9.05 2.99 -8.82
N GLY A 67 -9.11 3.34 -10.12
CA GLY A 67 -7.92 3.61 -10.93
C GLY A 67 -7.05 4.78 -10.43
N GLU A 68 -7.57 5.67 -9.57
CA GLU A 68 -6.77 6.74 -8.95
C GLU A 68 -5.66 6.19 -8.03
N LEU A 69 -5.79 4.95 -7.56
CA LEU A 69 -4.77 4.29 -6.75
C LEU A 69 -3.58 3.78 -7.59
N GLU A 70 -3.73 3.69 -8.91
CA GLU A 70 -2.66 3.24 -9.80
C GLU A 70 -1.47 4.20 -9.74
N GLY A 71 -0.29 3.65 -9.45
CA GLY A 71 0.93 4.45 -9.26
C GLY A 71 0.96 5.26 -7.96
N LEU A 72 -0.03 5.12 -7.06
CA LEU A 72 0.04 5.63 -5.68
C LEU A 72 0.42 4.55 -4.67
N ALA A 73 0.08 3.28 -4.94
CA ALA A 73 0.36 2.16 -4.05
C ALA A 73 0.64 0.87 -4.81
N LYS A 74 1.31 -0.08 -4.15
CA LYS A 74 1.34 -1.50 -4.57
C LYS A 74 0.06 -2.15 -4.08
N MET A 75 -0.68 -2.80 -4.95
CA MET A 75 -2.01 -3.32 -4.60
C MET A 75 -2.09 -4.81 -4.89
N SER A 76 -2.69 -5.55 -3.96
CA SER A 76 -3.09 -6.93 -4.15
C SER A 76 -4.47 -7.17 -3.53
N LEU A 77 -5.12 -8.25 -3.94
CA LEU A 77 -6.46 -8.59 -3.45
C LEU A 77 -6.58 -10.08 -3.14
N CYS A 78 -7.49 -10.43 -2.23
CA CYS A 78 -7.80 -11.82 -1.94
C CYS A 78 -8.64 -12.41 -3.08
N ASN A 79 -8.07 -13.37 -3.82
CA ASN A 79 -8.75 -14.00 -4.96
C ASN A 79 -10.05 -14.70 -4.56
N VAL A 80 -10.03 -15.43 -3.43
CA VAL A 80 -11.24 -16.11 -2.90
C VAL A 80 -12.36 -15.10 -2.59
N GLY A 81 -12.03 -13.97 -1.97
CA GLY A 81 -13.00 -12.91 -1.68
C GLY A 81 -13.57 -12.30 -2.97
N PHE A 82 -12.68 -11.99 -3.92
CA PHE A 82 -13.04 -11.40 -5.21
C PHE A 82 -13.97 -12.31 -6.04
N GLU A 83 -13.62 -13.58 -6.17
CA GLU A 83 -14.44 -14.58 -6.86
C GLU A 83 -15.77 -14.84 -6.15
N SER A 84 -15.80 -14.83 -4.80
CA SER A 84 -17.04 -15.01 -4.05
C SER A 84 -18.08 -13.91 -4.30
N HIS A 85 -17.62 -12.73 -4.76
CA HIS A 85 -18.47 -11.63 -5.19
C HIS A 85 -18.76 -11.63 -6.70
N ASN A 86 -18.41 -12.71 -7.43
CA ASN A 86 -18.57 -12.86 -8.87
C ASN A 86 -17.82 -11.80 -9.71
N LEU A 87 -16.77 -11.20 -9.14
CA LEU A 87 -15.93 -10.24 -9.85
C LEU A 87 -14.96 -10.98 -10.76
N LYS A 88 -14.49 -10.29 -11.83
CA LYS A 88 -13.63 -10.90 -12.84
C LYS A 88 -12.43 -10.01 -13.16
N PRO A 89 -11.24 -10.58 -13.39
CA PRO A 89 -10.13 -9.83 -13.96
C PRO A 89 -10.45 -9.36 -15.40
N PRO A 90 -9.77 -8.30 -15.90
CA PRO A 90 -8.73 -7.53 -15.22
C PRO A 90 -9.28 -6.42 -14.33
N VAL A 91 -8.55 -6.08 -13.26
CA VAL A 91 -8.78 -4.89 -12.44
C VAL A 91 -7.63 -3.91 -12.66
N VAL A 92 -7.95 -2.63 -12.89
CA VAL A 92 -6.93 -1.58 -13.10
C VAL A 92 -5.98 -1.53 -11.89
N GLY A 93 -4.68 -1.48 -12.15
CA GLY A 93 -3.65 -1.44 -11.11
C GLY A 93 -3.41 -2.75 -10.34
N ILE A 94 -4.09 -3.86 -10.69
CA ILE A 94 -3.86 -5.20 -10.11
C ILE A 94 -3.25 -6.11 -11.18
N GLY A 95 -2.01 -6.55 -10.96
CA GLY A 95 -1.36 -7.52 -11.85
C GLY A 95 -1.93 -8.93 -11.66
N GLU A 96 -1.73 -9.81 -12.66
CA GLU A 96 -2.21 -11.21 -12.59
C GLU A 96 -1.70 -11.95 -11.35
N LYS A 97 -0.46 -11.66 -10.91
CA LYS A 97 0.14 -12.26 -9.70
C LYS A 97 -0.36 -11.65 -8.39
N ASP A 98 -1.06 -10.52 -8.45
CA ASP A 98 -1.52 -9.76 -7.28
C ASP A 98 -2.95 -10.17 -6.86
N TYR A 99 -3.56 -11.12 -7.58
CA TYR A 99 -4.68 -11.93 -7.13
C TYR A 99 -4.17 -13.01 -6.17
N ALA A 100 -4.07 -12.64 -4.89
CA ALA A 100 -3.33 -13.40 -3.89
C ALA A 100 -4.24 -14.14 -2.88
N THR A 101 -3.61 -14.88 -1.97
CA THR A 101 -4.30 -15.54 -0.84
C THR A 101 -4.19 -14.68 0.43
N GLN A 102 -4.83 -15.11 1.52
CA GLN A 102 -4.64 -14.48 2.84
C GLN A 102 -3.20 -14.58 3.35
N ALA A 103 -2.35 -15.45 2.79
CA ALA A 103 -0.93 -15.47 3.14
C ALA A 103 -0.25 -14.13 2.79
N ARG A 104 -0.64 -13.50 1.66
CA ARG A 104 -0.11 -12.19 1.27
C ARG A 104 -0.51 -11.07 2.25
N HIS A 105 -1.64 -11.21 2.92
CA HIS A 105 -2.02 -10.31 4.02
C HIS A 105 -1.10 -10.47 5.22
N GLY A 106 -0.75 -11.71 5.58
CA GLY A 106 0.25 -11.98 6.61
C GLY A 106 1.61 -11.36 6.29
N GLU A 107 2.11 -11.58 5.07
CA GLU A 107 3.36 -10.98 4.57
C GLU A 107 3.33 -9.45 4.64
N LEU A 108 2.21 -8.81 4.27
CA LEU A 108 2.05 -7.36 4.38
C LEU A 108 2.25 -6.85 5.81
N ILE A 109 1.70 -7.57 6.80
CA ILE A 109 1.83 -7.20 8.22
C ILE A 109 3.30 -7.30 8.66
N GLU A 110 4.00 -8.35 8.24
CA GLU A 110 5.42 -8.57 8.57
C GLU A 110 6.37 -7.57 7.88
N GLU A 111 6.05 -7.18 6.64
CA GLU A 111 6.91 -6.32 5.81
C GLU A 111 6.80 -4.83 6.14
N CYS A 112 5.69 -4.38 6.78
CA CYS A 112 5.40 -2.96 6.98
C CYS A 112 5.91 -2.39 8.31
N ASP A 113 6.27 -1.10 8.33
CA ASP A 113 6.66 -0.40 9.57
C ASP A 113 5.42 0.01 10.38
N ARG A 114 4.32 0.32 9.68
CA ARG A 114 3.05 0.75 10.24
C ARG A 114 1.91 0.17 9.43
N TYR A 115 0.79 -0.06 10.10
CA TYR A 115 -0.36 -0.74 9.53
C TYR A 115 -1.65 -0.01 9.88
N VAL A 116 -2.55 0.15 8.89
CA VAL A 116 -3.86 0.76 9.05
C VAL A 116 -4.92 -0.14 8.42
N ALA A 117 -6.09 -0.25 9.05
CA ALA A 117 -7.21 -1.04 8.54
C ALA A 117 -8.44 -0.15 8.27
N PHE A 118 -9.12 -0.44 7.17
CA PHE A 118 -10.35 0.18 6.69
C PHE A 118 -11.47 -0.86 6.48
#